data_AF-A0A510PGV2-F1
#
_entry.id   AF-A0A510PGV2-F1
#
_cell.length_a   1.000
_cell.length_b   1.000
_cell.length_c   1.000
_cell.angle_alpha   90.00
_cell.angle_beta   90.00
_cell.angle_gamma   90.00
#
_symmetry.space_group_name_H-M   'P 1'
#
loop_
_entity.id
_entity.type
_entity.pdbx_description
1 polymer ?
#
loop_
_entity_poly.entity_id
_entity_poly.type
_entity_poly.pdbx_seq_one_letter_code
_entity_poly.pdbx_strand_id
1 'polypeptide(L)'
;MTILKRFPLSHTLFWAIIYFVALGIISVILGQDVSWDLRNYHFYNPYMLLTGRFKYDVLPAQIQTFLNPLIDVPFFLAVYYLKLPPIVVGFLMGGFHGLNQWLVHLITYHSLDKVSERYKITLSIAAAITSIFGAAYIGVRNQYW
;
A
#
# COMPACT_ATOMS: atom_id res chain seq x y z
N MET A 1 7.32 17.92 -32.93
CA MET A 1 6.46 16.79 -32.55
C MET A 1 7.35 15.58 -32.32
N THR A 2 8.11 15.62 -31.23
CA THR A 2 9.24 14.71 -30.99
C THR A 2 8.75 13.54 -30.17
N ILE A 3 8.28 12.52 -30.90
CA ILE A 3 8.45 11.08 -30.66
C ILE A 3 8.72 10.73 -29.19
N LEU A 4 7.67 10.22 -28.54
CA LEU A 4 7.72 9.30 -27.41
C LEU A 4 8.92 8.37 -27.57
N LYS A 5 10.05 8.71 -26.93
CA LYS A 5 11.18 7.80 -26.77
C LYS A 5 10.63 6.60 -26.03
N ARG A 6 10.65 5.45 -26.71
CA ARG A 6 10.20 4.16 -26.22
C ARG A 6 10.78 3.96 -24.82
N PHE A 7 9.94 4.05 -23.80
CA PHE A 7 10.18 3.31 -22.57
C PHE A 7 10.18 1.85 -22.99
N PRO A 8 11.31 1.14 -23.00
CA PRO A 8 11.24 -0.29 -23.19
C PRO A 8 10.45 -0.78 -21.97
N LEU A 9 9.21 -1.23 -22.19
CA LEU A 9 8.32 -1.73 -21.14
C LEU A 9 9.05 -2.75 -20.22
N SER A 10 10.11 -3.39 -20.74
CA SER A 10 10.98 -4.32 -20.03
C SER A 10 11.65 -3.75 -18.78
N HIS A 11 12.05 -2.47 -18.72
CA HIS A 11 12.70 -1.93 -17.52
C HIS A 11 11.70 -1.46 -16.46
N THR A 12 10.60 -0.81 -16.88
CA THR A 12 9.60 -0.29 -15.94
C THR A 12 8.77 -1.41 -15.32
N LEU A 13 8.33 -2.38 -16.12
CA LEU A 13 7.61 -3.55 -15.63
C LEU A 13 8.47 -4.43 -14.73
N PHE A 14 9.76 -4.60 -15.07
CA PHE A 14 10.71 -5.32 -14.23
C PHE A 14 10.74 -4.72 -12.82
N TRP A 15 10.94 -3.41 -12.69
CA TRP A 15 10.94 -2.77 -11.38
C TRP A 15 9.59 -2.86 -10.67
N ALA A 16 8.47 -2.70 -11.39
CA ALA A 16 7.14 -2.86 -10.81
C ALA A 16 6.95 -4.24 -10.16
N ILE A 17 7.35 -5.30 -10.87
CA ILE A 17 7.28 -6.68 -10.38
C ILE A 17 8.22 -6.86 -9.19
N ILE A 18 9.45 -6.37 -9.26
CA ILE A 18 10.42 -6.47 -8.15
C ILE A 18 9.86 -5.80 -6.89
N TYR A 19 9.34 -4.57 -6.99
CA TYR A 19 8.75 -3.88 -5.84
C TYR A 19 7.49 -4.60 -5.33
N PHE A 20 6.60 -5.05 -6.22
CA PHE A 20 5.39 -5.78 -5.82
C PHE A 20 5.76 -7.07 -5.06
N VAL A 21 6.64 -7.89 -5.61
CA VAL A 21 7.03 -9.17 -5.00
C VAL A 21 7.81 -8.95 -3.71
N ALA A 22 8.78 -8.02 -3.70
CA ALA A 22 9.60 -7.77 -2.52
C ALA A 22 8.75 -7.27 -1.34
N LEU A 23 7.87 -6.29 -1.56
CA LEU A 23 7.05 -5.73 -0.49
C LEU A 23 5.90 -6.68 -0.10
N GLY A 24 5.40 -7.50 -1.03
CA GLY A 24 4.49 -8.60 -0.72
C GLY A 24 5.12 -9.63 0.22
N ILE A 25 6.36 -10.07 -0.06
CA ILE A 25 7.11 -10.99 0.81
C ILE A 25 7.39 -10.34 2.18
N ILE A 26 7.86 -9.09 2.19
CA ILE A 26 8.13 -8.36 3.43
C ILE A 26 6.85 -8.27 4.28
N SER A 27 5.70 -7.96 3.67
CA SER A 27 4.43 -7.89 4.41
C SER A 27 4.04 -9.24 5.03
N VAL A 28 4.28 -10.35 4.33
CA VAL A 28 4.03 -11.70 4.89
C VAL A 28 4.97 -11.99 6.06
N ILE A 29 6.25 -11.63 5.96
CA ILE A 29 7.24 -11.84 7.02
C ILE A 29 6.91 -11.00 8.27
N LEU A 30 6.47 -9.76 8.08
CA LEU A 30 6.09 -8.87 9.19
C LEU A 30 4.79 -9.31 9.88
N GLY A 31 3.96 -10.10 9.21
CA GLY A 31 2.69 -10.57 9.73
C GLY A 31 1.57 -9.54 9.58
N GLN A 32 0.35 -9.97 9.91
CA GLN A 32 -0.83 -9.12 9.82
C GLN A 32 -0.92 -8.19 11.04
N ASP A 33 -1.28 -6.93 10.78
CA ASP A 33 -1.63 -5.99 11.85
C ASP A 33 -2.93 -6.44 12.55
N VAL A 34 -3.01 -6.15 13.86
CA VAL A 34 -4.21 -6.37 14.69
C VAL A 34 -4.54 -5.09 15.47
N SER A 35 -4.08 -3.95 14.96
CA SER A 35 -4.31 -2.64 15.56
C SER A 35 -5.80 -2.36 15.78
N TRP A 36 -6.04 -1.50 16.77
CA TRP A 36 -7.37 -0.96 17.00
C TRP A 36 -7.93 -0.31 15.72
N ASP A 37 -7.10 0.43 14.98
CA ASP A 37 -7.50 1.10 13.72
C ASP A 37 -8.00 0.11 12.66
N LEU A 38 -7.25 -0.99 12.47
CA LEU A 38 -7.62 -2.02 11.50
C LEU A 38 -9.02 -2.58 11.78
N ARG A 39 -9.27 -2.90 13.05
CA ARG A 39 -10.54 -3.49 13.49
C ARG A 39 -11.67 -2.46 13.51
N ASN A 40 -11.35 -1.22 13.85
CA ASN A 40 -12.35 -0.21 14.14
C ASN A 40 -12.90 0.46 12.89
N TYR A 41 -12.05 0.97 11.97
CA TYR A 41 -12.56 1.65 10.77
C TYR A 41 -12.14 1.00 9.46
N HIS A 42 -10.94 0.44 9.35
CA HIS A 42 -10.50 -0.19 8.10
C HIS A 42 -11.31 -1.44 7.75
N PHE A 43 -11.72 -2.23 8.75
CA PHE A 43 -12.60 -3.38 8.51
C PHE A 43 -14.08 -3.02 8.61
N TYR A 44 -14.46 -2.25 9.65
CA TYR A 44 -15.87 -2.01 9.93
C TYR A 44 -16.53 -1.03 8.96
N ASN A 45 -15.87 0.05 8.52
CA ASN A 45 -16.52 1.00 7.62
C ASN A 45 -16.91 0.35 6.28
N PRO A 46 -16.07 -0.48 5.64
CA PRO A 46 -16.48 -1.28 4.48
C PRO A 46 -17.59 -2.28 4.78
N TYR A 47 -17.54 -2.95 5.94
CA TYR A 47 -18.62 -3.84 6.39
C TYR A 47 -19.95 -3.10 6.47
N MET A 48 -19.97 -1.95 7.15
CA MET A 48 -21.15 -1.11 7.32
C MET A 48 -21.69 -0.62 5.97
N LEU A 49 -20.81 -0.19 5.05
CA LEU A 49 -21.18 0.23 3.70
C LEU A 49 -21.83 -0.91 2.91
N LEU A 50 -21.17 -2.08 2.86
CA LEU A 50 -21.53 -3.17 1.94
C LEU A 50 -22.64 -4.07 2.48
N THR A 51 -22.86 -4.09 3.79
CA THR A 51 -23.97 -4.83 4.43
C THR A 51 -25.20 -3.97 4.69
N GLY A 52 -25.19 -2.69 4.27
CA GLY A 52 -26.31 -1.78 4.41
C GLY A 52 -26.60 -1.37 5.86
N ARG A 53 -25.59 -1.46 6.75
CA ARG A 53 -25.77 -1.20 8.18
C ARG A 53 -25.64 0.27 8.60
N PHE A 54 -25.33 1.14 7.64
CA PHE A 54 -25.14 2.58 7.87
C PHE A 54 -26.27 3.27 8.65
N LYS A 55 -27.52 2.78 8.55
CA LYS A 55 -28.69 3.35 9.25
C LYS A 55 -28.89 2.82 10.67
N TYR A 56 -28.19 1.77 11.08
CA TYR A 56 -28.42 1.07 12.34
C TYR A 56 -27.28 1.30 13.33
N ASP A 57 -26.04 1.31 12.84
CA ASP A 57 -24.87 1.43 13.69
C ASP A 57 -24.47 2.91 13.85
N VAL A 58 -24.65 3.46 15.05
CA VAL A 58 -24.34 4.87 15.34
C VAL A 58 -22.89 5.02 15.79
N LEU A 59 -22.08 5.71 14.99
CA LEU A 59 -20.66 6.02 15.27
C LEU A 59 -19.84 4.81 15.75
N PRO A 60 -19.89 3.65 15.05
CA PRO A 60 -19.23 2.42 15.47
C PRO A 60 -17.71 2.57 15.59
N ALA A 61 -17.13 3.54 14.87
CA ALA A 61 -15.71 3.88 14.87
C ALA A 61 -15.47 5.34 15.28
N GLN A 62 -16.30 5.89 16.17
CA GLN A 62 -16.19 7.27 16.65
C GLN A 62 -16.09 8.29 15.49
N ILE A 63 -15.09 9.17 15.49
CA ILE A 63 -14.87 10.15 14.41
C ILE A 63 -14.41 9.45 13.11
N GLN A 64 -13.75 8.29 13.22
CA GLN A 64 -13.26 7.51 12.10
C GLN A 64 -14.39 6.87 11.28
N THR A 65 -15.62 6.80 11.79
CA THR A 65 -16.81 6.38 11.01
C THR A 65 -17.02 7.24 9.76
N PHE A 66 -16.58 8.49 9.77
CA PHE A 66 -16.75 9.41 8.65
C PHE A 66 -15.63 9.33 7.60
N LEU A 67 -14.61 8.48 7.81
CA LEU A 67 -13.57 8.24 6.80
C LEU A 67 -14.15 7.50 5.59
N ASN A 68 -13.65 7.85 4.40
CA ASN A 68 -14.08 7.19 3.17
C ASN A 68 -13.66 5.72 3.15
N PRO A 69 -14.61 4.75 3.22
CA PRO A 69 -14.29 3.33 3.30
C PRO A 69 -13.77 2.74 1.98
N LEU A 70 -13.89 3.45 0.85
CA LEU A 70 -13.64 2.87 -0.47
C LEU A 70 -12.20 2.36 -0.64
N ILE A 71 -11.25 2.96 0.07
CA ILE A 71 -9.85 2.52 0.04
C ILE A 71 -9.66 1.14 0.68
N ASP A 72 -10.50 0.80 1.66
CA ASP A 72 -10.43 -0.45 2.40
C ASP A 72 -11.37 -1.54 1.83
N VAL A 73 -12.25 -1.18 0.88
CA VAL A 73 -13.16 -2.14 0.23
C VAL A 73 -12.43 -3.34 -0.38
N PRO A 74 -11.33 -3.19 -1.16
CA PRO A 74 -10.62 -4.34 -1.72
C PRO A 74 -10.10 -5.29 -0.64
N PHE A 75 -9.56 -4.75 0.46
CA PHE A 75 -9.13 -5.52 1.62
C PHE A 75 -10.31 -6.26 2.27
N PHE A 76 -11.41 -5.55 2.52
CA PHE A 76 -12.61 -6.14 3.10
C PHE A 76 -13.22 -7.25 2.23
N LEU A 77 -13.32 -7.05 0.91
CA LEU A 77 -13.82 -8.07 -0.02
C LEU A 77 -12.95 -9.33 0.02
N ALA A 78 -11.63 -9.17 0.02
CA ALA A 78 -10.67 -10.27 0.08
C ALA A 78 -10.83 -11.11 1.35
N VAL A 79 -11.05 -10.47 2.50
CA VAL A 79 -11.19 -11.15 3.79
C VAL A 79 -12.60 -11.70 4.01
N TYR A 80 -13.63 -10.88 3.83
CA TYR A 80 -15.00 -11.20 4.26
C TYR A 80 -15.76 -12.05 3.23
N TYR A 81 -15.75 -11.65 1.96
CA TYR A 81 -16.52 -12.34 0.91
C TYR A 81 -15.71 -13.45 0.24
N LEU A 82 -14.46 -13.17 -0.13
CA LEU A 82 -13.59 -14.13 -0.82
C LEU A 82 -12.91 -15.12 0.14
N LYS A 83 -12.84 -14.79 1.44
CA LYS A 83 -12.24 -15.63 2.49
C LYS A 83 -10.82 -16.10 2.13
N LEU A 84 -10.03 -15.21 1.53
CA LEU A 84 -8.67 -15.52 1.15
C LEU A 84 -7.80 -15.78 2.40
N PRO A 85 -6.81 -16.68 2.30
CA PRO A 85 -5.87 -16.90 3.40
C PRO A 85 -5.16 -15.59 3.79
N PRO A 86 -4.92 -15.32 5.10
CA PRO A 86 -4.25 -14.11 5.55
C PRO A 86 -2.91 -13.83 4.88
N ILE A 87 -2.14 -14.89 4.58
CA ILE A 87 -0.86 -14.80 3.86
C ILE A 87 -1.06 -14.23 2.45
N VAL A 88 -2.12 -14.65 1.75
CA VAL A 88 -2.42 -14.16 0.39
C VAL A 88 -2.85 -12.70 0.44
N VAL A 89 -3.71 -12.35 1.39
CA VAL A 89 -4.15 -10.95 1.59
C VAL A 89 -2.97 -10.06 1.92
N GLY A 90 -2.11 -10.46 2.87
CA GLY A 90 -0.90 -9.73 3.23
C GLY A 90 0.06 -9.56 2.06
N PHE A 91 0.30 -10.62 1.27
CA PHE A 91 1.14 -10.54 0.08
C PHE A 91 0.59 -9.55 -0.94
N LEU A 92 -0.71 -9.59 -1.24
CA LEU A 92 -1.34 -8.70 -2.22
C LEU A 92 -1.33 -7.25 -1.74
N MET A 93 -1.67 -7.00 -0.47
CA MET A 93 -1.64 -5.65 0.11
C MET A 93 -0.22 -5.10 0.12
N GLY A 94 0.75 -5.87 0.61
CA GLY A 94 2.17 -5.51 0.57
C GLY A 94 2.66 -5.24 -0.85
N GLY A 95 2.24 -6.05 -1.82
CA GLY A 95 2.57 -5.85 -3.22
C GLY A 95 1.99 -4.56 -3.80
N PHE A 96 0.72 -4.24 -3.51
CA PHE A 96 0.12 -2.97 -3.90
C PHE A 96 0.84 -1.77 -3.27
N HIS A 97 1.26 -1.87 -2.01
CA HIS A 97 2.12 -0.86 -1.40
C HIS A 97 3.50 -0.78 -2.10
N GLY A 98 4.04 -1.90 -2.58
CA GLY A 98 5.24 -1.94 -3.42
C GLY A 98 5.10 -1.12 -4.71
N LEU A 99 3.93 -1.12 -5.35
CA LEU A 99 3.70 -0.31 -6.55
C LEU A 99 3.81 1.19 -6.26
N ASN A 100 3.47 1.66 -5.06
CA ASN A 100 3.70 3.05 -4.67
C ASN A 100 5.20 3.37 -4.61
N GLN A 101 6.03 2.45 -4.11
CA GLN A 101 7.49 2.63 -4.09
C GLN A 101 8.09 2.61 -5.50
N TRP A 102 7.55 1.77 -6.37
CA TRP A 102 7.90 1.79 -7.79
C TRP A 102 7.57 3.15 -8.44
N LEU A 103 6.42 3.76 -8.12
CA LEU A 103 6.10 5.10 -8.61
C LEU A 103 7.07 6.16 -8.09
N VAL A 104 7.46 6.12 -6.81
CA VAL A 104 8.50 7.01 -6.25
C VAL A 104 9.83 6.83 -6.98
N HIS A 105 10.23 5.58 -7.25
CA HIS A 105 11.41 5.28 -8.03
C HIS A 105 11.33 5.91 -9.43
N LEU A 106 10.20 5.75 -10.14
CA LEU A 106 10.02 6.32 -11.48
C LEU A 106 10.06 7.85 -11.46
N ILE A 107 9.34 8.49 -10.55
CA ILE A 107 9.31 9.96 -10.44
C ILE A 107 10.71 10.49 -10.16
N THR A 108 11.43 9.90 -9.21
CA THR A 108 12.78 10.32 -8.85
C THR A 108 13.75 10.12 -10.00
N TYR A 109 13.71 8.97 -10.67
CA TYR A 109 14.58 8.67 -11.80
C TYR A 109 14.40 9.70 -12.94
N HIS A 110 13.15 10.05 -13.27
CA HIS A 110 12.84 11.03 -14.32
C HIS A 110 13.03 12.49 -13.91
N SER A 111 13.21 12.78 -12.63
CA SER A 111 13.47 14.13 -12.13
C SER A 111 14.97 14.49 -12.16
N LEU A 112 15.85 13.51 -12.38
CA LEU A 112 17.30 13.68 -12.37
C LEU A 112 17.85 13.77 -13.80
N ASP A 113 17.90 14.96 -14.40
CA ASP A 113 18.30 15.11 -15.80
C ASP A 113 19.82 15.09 -16.04
N LYS A 114 20.60 15.75 -15.16
CA LYS A 114 22.04 16.00 -15.33
C LYS A 114 22.94 15.08 -14.49
N VAL A 115 22.46 13.88 -14.22
CA VAL A 115 23.11 12.89 -13.36
C VAL A 115 23.43 11.65 -14.20
N SER A 116 24.55 10.98 -13.94
CA SER A 116 24.88 9.75 -14.68
C SER A 116 23.87 8.64 -14.39
N GLU A 117 23.67 7.74 -15.36
CA GLU A 117 22.65 6.69 -15.29
C GLU A 117 22.72 5.85 -14.01
N ARG A 118 23.94 5.48 -13.60
CA ARG A 118 24.20 4.75 -12.35
C ARG A 118 23.66 5.48 -11.12
N TYR A 119 23.89 6.79 -11.05
CA TYR A 119 23.43 7.60 -9.92
C TYR A 119 21.92 7.84 -9.98
N LYS A 120 21.31 7.99 -11.17
CA LYS A 120 19.84 8.07 -11.29
C LYS A 120 19.17 6.85 -10.67
N ILE A 121 19.62 5.65 -11.07
CA ILE A 121 19.10 4.38 -10.55
C ILE A 121 19.33 4.26 -9.04
N THR A 122 20.54 4.58 -8.58
CA THR A 122 20.88 4.43 -7.15
C THR A 122 20.07 5.39 -6.28
N LEU A 123 19.96 6.66 -6.68
CA LEU A 123 19.21 7.68 -5.94
C LEU A 123 17.71 7.43 -5.99
N SER A 124 17.16 6.94 -7.09
CA SER A 124 15.73 6.61 -7.17
C SER A 124 15.35 5.39 -6.34
N ILE A 125 16.21 4.36 -6.28
CA ILE A 125 16.01 3.23 -5.36
C ILE A 125 16.12 3.69 -3.92
N ALA A 126 17.14 4.51 -3.59
CA ALA A 126 17.31 5.04 -2.24
C ALA A 126 16.09 5.85 -1.79
N ALA A 127 15.56 6.72 -2.67
CA ALA A 127 14.34 7.49 -2.41
C ALA A 127 13.13 6.59 -2.16
N ALA A 128 12.94 5.55 -2.97
CA ALA A 128 11.84 4.59 -2.80
C ALA A 128 11.96 3.76 -1.50
N ILE A 129 13.17 3.50 -1.02
CA ILE A 129 13.37 2.81 0.27
C ILE A 129 13.08 3.77 1.43
N THR A 130 13.55 5.02 1.37
CA THR A 130 13.38 5.98 2.46
C THR A 130 11.96 6.53 2.57
N SER A 131 11.19 6.59 1.47
CA SER A 131 9.78 6.99 1.47
C SER A 131 8.88 6.05 2.29
N ILE A 132 9.29 4.79 2.49
CA ILE A 132 8.57 3.84 3.35
C ILE A 132 8.55 4.33 4.81
N PHE A 133 9.63 4.99 5.25
CA PHE A 133 9.77 5.44 6.64
C PHE A 133 9.01 6.75 6.94
N GLY A 134 8.65 7.54 5.92
CA GLY A 134 7.84 8.74 6.10
C GLY A 134 6.42 8.46 6.62
N ALA A 135 5.88 7.27 6.34
CA ALA A 135 4.61 6.78 6.89
C ALA A 135 4.77 5.95 8.18
N ALA A 136 5.99 5.57 8.55
CA ALA A 136 6.28 4.72 9.72
C ALA A 136 6.57 5.52 11.01
N TYR A 137 6.44 6.85 10.98
CA TYR A 137 6.64 7.69 12.16
C TYR A 137 5.34 7.76 12.97
N ILE A 138 5.04 6.68 13.70
CA ILE A 138 4.42 6.55 15.04
C ILE A 138 4.22 5.03 15.24
N GLY A 139 5.32 4.32 15.48
CA GLY A 139 5.28 2.94 15.95
C GLY A 139 5.06 2.91 17.46
N VAL A 140 3.80 3.05 17.92
CA VAL A 140 3.47 2.70 19.31
C VAL A 140 3.37 1.17 19.37
N ARG A 141 4.53 0.53 19.57
CA ARG A 141 4.66 -0.89 19.91
C ARG A 141 4.22 -1.13 21.37
N ASN A 142 3.02 -0.65 21.73
CA ASN A 142 2.35 -0.84 23.03
C ASN A 142 0.86 -0.51 22.87
N GLN A 143 0.08 -1.44 22.31
CA GLN A 143 -1.37 -1.46 22.54
C GLN A 143 -1.68 -2.68 23.40
N TYR A 144 -1.40 -2.56 24.70
CA TYR A 144 -2.08 -3.34 25.73
C TYR A 144 -3.40 -2.63 26.01
N TRP A 145 -4.43 -2.89 25.20
CA TRP A 145 -5.85 -2.73 25.56
C TRP A 145 -6.68 -3.72 24.74
#